data_AF-A0A9D9QJ61-F1
#
_entry.id   AF-A0A9D9QJ61-F1
#
_cell.length_a   1.000
_cell.length_b   1.000
_cell.length_c   1.000
_cell.angle_alpha   90.00
_cell.angle_beta   90.00
_cell.angle_gamma   90.00
#
_symmetry.space_group_name_H-M   'P 1'
#
loop_
_entity.id
_entity.type
_entity.pdbx_description
1 polymer ?
#
loop_
_entity_poly.entity_id
_entity_poly.type
_entity_poly.pdbx_seq_one_letter_code
_entity_poly.pdbx_strand_id
1 'polypeptide(L)'
;MKQWICVLFVFLSSFGWTQKNTRILFILDASNSMNVDWNNNQTRMEAAKEVLIQEVEKLRGIPNLEIALRVYGHQTPVTNTYQDCNDTKLEVPFGINTVDAIKTKVKSIQAKGSTPIARSLEAAAGDFPDTLARNYIILITDGLESCDNDPCIIARKLKDKGVKVTPFVIGLGMDLSYLDKFDCIGAYSDAESKESFRNVLSAIVSKTLVNTTVQVNLNDIAKKPLETNVTLFFYESGTSNLKYTFTHTLNRKNLPDTLVLDPEVKYDLVVNTLPKLEKKGIVLQKHTHNTIVLDAPQGYLKFTATKNTQNPSFQLRVSLKDDSKTLHAQNLNSTQKYLVGTYDLEIFTLPRTYQRVEITQSKTTFVDVVPAGIFQYTVVKASVGQIFYERQANQWEWVCNMDEGPLEGKWSLQPGNYKIVYREKDQKSSAYTKEKKFRIDSNKTLLLNL
;
A
#
# COMPACT_ATOMS: atom_id res chain seq x y z
N MET A 1 -64.91 7.32 -16.56
CA MET A 1 -64.13 6.07 -16.62
C MET A 1 -62.74 6.35 -16.04
N LYS A 2 -62.34 5.56 -15.03
CA LYS A 2 -61.20 5.82 -14.13
C LYS A 2 -59.85 5.69 -14.86
N GLN A 3 -58.98 6.68 -14.69
CA GLN A 3 -57.56 6.59 -15.06
C GLN A 3 -56.83 5.68 -14.07
N TRP A 4 -56.11 4.68 -14.58
CA TRP A 4 -55.22 3.82 -13.80
C TRP A 4 -53.79 4.37 -13.87
N ILE A 5 -53.23 4.71 -12.71
CA ILE A 5 -51.83 5.05 -12.54
C ILE A 5 -51.09 3.73 -12.23
N CYS A 6 -50.27 3.25 -13.15
CA CYS A 6 -49.34 2.15 -12.90
C CYS A 6 -48.13 2.67 -12.13
N VAL A 7 -48.09 2.39 -10.83
CA VAL A 7 -46.90 2.60 -10.00
C VAL A 7 -45.95 1.41 -10.20
N LEU A 8 -44.84 1.65 -10.90
CA LEU A 8 -43.78 0.66 -11.11
C LEU A 8 -42.96 0.54 -9.81
N PHE A 9 -43.20 -0.50 -9.02
CA PHE A 9 -42.37 -0.83 -7.86
C PHE A 9 -41.03 -1.40 -8.32
N VAL A 10 -40.00 -0.57 -8.38
CA VAL A 10 -38.62 -1.01 -8.56
C VAL A 10 -38.16 -1.64 -7.25
N PHE A 11 -38.17 -2.97 -7.17
CA PHE A 11 -37.50 -3.71 -6.12
C PHE A 11 -35.98 -3.48 -6.25
N LEU A 12 -35.44 -2.60 -5.41
CA LEU A 12 -34.01 -2.55 -5.12
C LEU A 12 -33.64 -3.85 -4.41
N SER A 13 -33.15 -4.83 -5.15
CA SER A 13 -32.46 -5.99 -4.60
C SER A 13 -31.15 -5.51 -3.99
N SER A 14 -31.18 -5.20 -2.70
CA SER A 14 -29.98 -5.06 -1.86
C SER A 14 -29.24 -6.40 -1.92
N PHE A 15 -28.17 -6.48 -2.71
CA PHE A 15 -27.19 -7.55 -2.57
C PHE A 15 -26.48 -7.36 -1.22
N GLY A 16 -27.11 -7.80 -0.15
CA GLY A 16 -26.45 -7.99 1.13
C GLY A 16 -25.39 -9.06 0.93
N TRP A 17 -24.13 -8.68 0.98
CA TRP A 17 -23.04 -9.63 1.13
C TRP A 17 -23.23 -10.32 2.48
N THR A 18 -23.81 -11.53 2.48
CA THR A 18 -23.90 -12.35 3.68
C THR A 18 -22.47 -12.64 4.17
N GLN A 19 -22.20 -12.34 5.43
CA GLN A 19 -20.87 -12.52 5.99
C GLN A 19 -20.55 -14.02 6.04
N LYS A 20 -19.42 -14.42 5.45
CA LYS A 20 -18.97 -15.81 5.39
C LYS A 20 -18.59 -16.27 6.81
N ASN A 21 -19.22 -17.33 7.34
CA ASN A 21 -18.88 -17.90 8.66
C ASN A 21 -17.36 -18.21 8.74
N THR A 22 -16.76 -17.99 9.90
CA THR A 22 -15.41 -18.44 10.22
C THR A 22 -15.50 -19.71 11.05
N ARG A 23 -14.74 -20.74 10.67
CA ARG A 23 -14.66 -21.99 11.40
C ARG A 23 -13.22 -22.24 11.83
N ILE A 24 -13.01 -22.43 13.14
CA ILE A 24 -11.71 -22.78 13.70
C ILE A 24 -11.79 -24.18 14.28
N LEU A 25 -11.06 -25.13 13.69
CA LEU A 25 -10.83 -26.46 14.25
C LEU A 25 -9.52 -26.44 15.04
N PHE A 26 -9.59 -26.66 16.35
CA PHE A 26 -8.42 -26.93 17.16
C PHE A 26 -8.08 -28.42 17.07
N ILE A 27 -6.84 -28.74 16.74
CA ILE A 27 -6.31 -30.11 16.84
C ILE A 27 -5.30 -30.11 17.98
N LEU A 28 -5.60 -30.88 19.03
CA LEU A 28 -4.74 -31.00 20.20
C LEU A 28 -3.95 -32.31 20.17
N ASP A 29 -2.63 -32.20 20.29
CA ASP A 29 -1.73 -33.31 20.53
C ASP A 29 -1.88 -33.84 21.95
N ALA A 30 -2.21 -35.12 22.07
CA ALA A 30 -2.20 -35.86 23.33
C ALA A 30 -1.33 -37.11 23.23
N SER A 31 -0.26 -37.06 22.44
CA SER A 31 0.76 -38.10 22.42
C SER A 31 1.58 -38.11 23.71
N ASN A 32 2.29 -39.22 23.96
CA ASN A 32 3.06 -39.39 25.18
C ASN A 32 4.19 -38.36 25.36
N SER A 33 4.70 -37.74 24.28
CA SER A 33 5.72 -36.66 24.38
C SER A 33 5.19 -35.43 25.12
N MET A 34 3.88 -35.19 25.07
CA MET A 34 3.25 -34.06 25.77
C MET A 34 3.29 -34.20 27.31
N ASN A 35 3.68 -35.36 27.85
CA ASN A 35 3.91 -35.57 29.28
C ASN A 35 5.28 -35.04 29.75
N VAL A 36 6.15 -34.61 28.84
CA VAL A 36 7.47 -34.05 29.19
C VAL A 36 7.32 -32.71 29.90
N ASP A 37 8.15 -32.49 30.91
CA ASP A 37 8.23 -31.22 31.63
C ASP A 37 8.70 -30.10 30.70
N TRP A 38 7.94 -29.01 30.65
CA TRP A 38 8.24 -27.89 29.75
C TRP A 38 9.09 -26.83 30.44
N ASN A 39 8.73 -26.42 31.67
CA ASN A 39 9.46 -25.59 32.64
C ASN A 39 8.53 -25.30 33.84
N ASN A 40 9.05 -25.00 35.04
CA ASN A 40 8.27 -24.70 36.26
C ASN A 40 7.36 -25.83 36.79
N ASN A 41 7.83 -27.09 36.83
CA ASN A 41 7.07 -28.26 37.33
C ASN A 41 5.69 -28.47 36.65
N GLN A 42 5.53 -28.03 35.40
CA GLN A 42 4.32 -28.23 34.60
C GLN A 42 4.66 -28.96 33.29
N THR A 43 3.84 -29.94 32.92
CA THR A 43 3.97 -30.68 31.66
C THR A 43 3.49 -29.84 30.46
N ARG A 44 3.97 -30.18 29.26
CA ARG A 44 3.50 -29.56 28.00
C ARG A 44 1.99 -29.66 27.83
N MET A 45 1.42 -30.82 28.16
CA MET A 45 -0.02 -31.06 28.14
C MET A 45 -0.80 -30.14 29.08
N GLU A 46 -0.33 -29.95 30.32
CA GLU A 46 -1.01 -29.08 31.28
C GLU A 46 -1.02 -27.62 30.80
N ALA A 47 0.10 -27.14 30.27
CA ALA A 47 0.18 -25.80 29.69
C ALA A 47 -0.71 -25.67 28.44
N ALA A 48 -0.69 -26.67 27.54
CA ALA A 48 -1.56 -26.78 26.36
C ALA A 48 -3.04 -26.63 26.73
N LYS A 49 -3.49 -27.38 27.74
CA LYS A 49 -4.87 -27.32 28.22
C LYS A 49 -5.24 -25.96 28.76
N GLU A 50 -4.42 -25.38 29.63
CA GLU A 50 -4.74 -24.11 30.28
C GLU A 50 -4.84 -22.96 29.27
N VAL A 51 -3.87 -22.85 28.37
CA VAL A 51 -3.86 -21.80 27.35
C VAL A 51 -5.00 -22.01 26.35
N LEU A 52 -5.24 -23.24 25.88
CA LEU A 52 -6.37 -23.53 24.99
C LEU A 52 -7.72 -23.18 25.64
N ILE A 53 -7.91 -23.50 26.92
CA ILE A 53 -9.13 -23.14 27.67
C ILE A 53 -9.30 -21.62 27.76
N GLN A 54 -8.22 -20.88 28.03
CA GLN A 54 -8.26 -19.41 28.10
C GLN A 54 -8.59 -18.79 26.75
N GLU A 55 -7.96 -19.27 25.66
CA GLU A 55 -8.22 -18.73 24.32
C GLU A 55 -9.62 -19.07 23.82
N VAL A 56 -10.10 -20.29 24.04
CA VAL A 56 -11.47 -20.69 23.68
C VAL A 56 -12.51 -19.86 24.43
N GLU A 57 -12.24 -19.44 25.67
CA GLU A 57 -13.14 -18.56 26.41
C GLU A 57 -13.28 -17.18 25.76
N LYS A 58 -12.18 -16.60 25.23
CA LYS A 58 -12.23 -15.31 24.51
C LYS A 58 -13.05 -15.36 23.23
N LEU A 59 -13.26 -16.54 22.67
CA LEU A 59 -14.05 -16.75 21.45
C LEU A 59 -15.56 -16.71 21.71
N ARG A 60 -15.98 -16.69 22.98
CA ARG A 60 -17.39 -16.68 23.34
C ARG A 60 -18.09 -15.43 22.82
N GLY A 61 -19.24 -15.63 22.16
CA GLY A 61 -20.10 -14.54 21.70
C GLY A 61 -19.61 -13.80 20.45
N ILE A 62 -18.53 -14.25 19.81
CA ILE A 62 -18.11 -13.70 18.51
C ILE A 62 -19.12 -14.10 17.44
N PRO A 63 -19.75 -13.16 16.72
CA PRO A 63 -20.74 -13.48 15.71
C PRO A 63 -20.11 -14.19 14.51
N ASN A 64 -20.85 -15.13 13.90
CA ASN A 64 -20.44 -15.88 12.71
C ASN A 64 -19.15 -16.70 12.91
N LEU A 65 -18.84 -17.08 14.15
CA LEU A 65 -17.73 -17.96 14.51
C LEU A 65 -18.25 -19.31 15.01
N GLU A 66 -17.75 -20.40 14.45
CA GLU A 66 -17.95 -21.76 14.94
C GLU A 66 -16.59 -22.37 15.29
N ILE A 67 -16.53 -23.10 16.40
CA ILE A 67 -15.30 -23.75 16.85
C ILE A 67 -15.54 -25.23 17.15
N ALA A 68 -14.51 -26.05 16.92
CA ALA A 68 -14.52 -27.49 17.11
C ALA A 68 -13.19 -27.96 17.71
N LEU A 69 -13.18 -29.17 18.27
CA LEU A 69 -12.01 -29.81 18.87
C LEU A 69 -11.84 -31.24 18.36
N ARG A 70 -10.70 -31.50 17.71
CA ARG A 70 -10.17 -32.82 17.42
C ARG A 70 -8.94 -33.08 18.29
N VAL A 71 -8.75 -34.32 18.69
CA VAL A 71 -7.64 -34.75 19.54
C VAL A 71 -7.06 -36.02 18.97
N TYR A 72 -5.73 -36.17 19.03
CA TYR A 72 -5.06 -37.41 18.66
C TYR A 72 -4.15 -37.90 19.78
N GLY A 73 -3.92 -39.21 19.84
CA GLY A 73 -3.06 -39.85 20.83
C GLY A 73 -3.68 -39.96 22.23
N HIS A 74 -4.95 -39.60 22.44
CA HIS A 74 -5.59 -39.66 23.77
C HIS A 74 -6.34 -40.96 24.04
N GLN A 75 -6.59 -41.80 23.02
CA GLN A 75 -7.44 -42.99 23.16
C GLN A 75 -6.64 -44.21 23.58
N THR A 76 -5.46 -44.42 22.97
CA THR A 76 -4.69 -45.65 23.13
C THR A 76 -3.28 -45.36 23.64
N PRO A 77 -2.84 -45.99 24.75
CA PRO A 77 -1.46 -45.86 25.23
C PRO A 77 -0.44 -46.40 24.22
N VAL A 78 0.65 -45.65 23.99
CA VAL A 78 1.79 -46.13 23.22
C VAL A 78 2.64 -47.07 24.06
N THR A 79 3.11 -48.16 23.47
CA THR A 79 4.05 -49.10 24.10
C THR A 79 5.17 -49.42 23.12
N ASN A 80 6.27 -50.01 23.60
CA ASN A 80 7.42 -50.36 22.75
C ASN A 80 7.09 -51.31 21.58
N THR A 81 5.96 -52.02 21.65
CA THR A 81 5.53 -53.00 20.64
C THR A 81 4.26 -52.59 19.91
N TYR A 82 3.65 -51.46 20.29
CA TYR A 82 2.36 -51.05 19.73
C TYR A 82 2.19 -49.54 19.69
N GLN A 83 1.83 -49.05 18.50
CA GLN A 83 1.60 -47.66 18.17
C GLN A 83 0.33 -47.56 17.31
N ASP A 84 -0.71 -46.90 17.86
CA ASP A 84 -1.99 -46.70 17.17
C ASP A 84 -1.94 -45.45 16.30
N CYS A 85 -1.54 -45.61 15.04
CA CYS A 85 -1.48 -44.52 14.07
C CYS A 85 -2.86 -44.06 13.55
N ASN A 86 -3.95 -44.64 14.04
CA ASN A 86 -5.31 -44.21 13.73
C ASN A 86 -6.00 -43.51 14.91
N ASP A 87 -5.29 -43.29 16.02
CA ASP A 87 -5.78 -42.59 17.22
C ASP A 87 -5.98 -41.09 16.93
N THR A 88 -7.11 -40.75 16.30
CA THR A 88 -7.55 -39.38 16.04
C THR A 88 -9.07 -39.29 16.05
N LYS A 89 -9.62 -38.36 16.83
CA LYS A 89 -11.08 -38.26 17.01
C LYS A 89 -11.55 -36.82 17.14
N LEU A 90 -12.66 -36.52 16.44
CA LEU A 90 -13.42 -35.31 16.65
C LEU A 90 -14.19 -35.45 17.96
N GLU A 91 -13.71 -34.78 19.00
CA GLU A 91 -14.28 -34.87 20.34
C GLU A 91 -15.41 -33.87 20.55
N VAL A 92 -15.34 -32.71 19.89
CA VAL A 92 -16.41 -31.71 19.86
C VAL A 92 -16.59 -31.24 18.42
N PRO A 93 -17.72 -31.54 17.76
CA PRO A 93 -18.00 -31.07 16.40
C PRO A 93 -18.31 -29.56 16.37
N PHE A 94 -18.30 -28.97 15.18
CA PHE A 94 -18.75 -27.59 14.98
C PHE A 94 -20.20 -27.44 15.42
N GLY A 95 -20.49 -26.34 16.11
CA GLY A 95 -21.83 -26.05 16.60
C GLY A 95 -21.90 -24.70 17.28
N ILE A 96 -23.12 -24.31 17.67
CA ILE A 96 -23.38 -23.10 18.42
C ILE A 96 -22.97 -23.34 19.89
N ASN A 97 -22.31 -22.35 20.50
CA ASN A 97 -21.94 -22.37 21.92
C ASN A 97 -21.10 -23.60 22.37
N THR A 98 -20.19 -24.07 21.52
CA THR A 98 -19.32 -25.24 21.83
C THR A 98 -18.21 -24.94 22.85
N VAL A 99 -18.02 -23.68 23.24
CA VAL A 99 -16.98 -23.21 24.19
C VAL A 99 -16.92 -24.07 25.46
N ASP A 100 -18.06 -24.29 26.13
CA ASP A 100 -18.09 -25.03 27.40
C ASP A 100 -17.86 -26.54 27.22
N ALA A 101 -18.34 -27.10 26.11
CA ALA A 101 -18.10 -28.49 25.74
C ALA A 101 -16.61 -28.75 25.47
N ILE A 102 -15.96 -27.85 24.71
CA ILE A 102 -14.52 -27.90 24.45
C ILE A 102 -13.74 -27.81 25.76
N LYS A 103 -14.03 -26.82 26.62
CA LYS A 103 -13.34 -26.66 27.90
C LYS A 103 -13.44 -27.91 28.78
N THR A 104 -14.63 -28.50 28.85
CA THR A 104 -14.88 -29.71 29.65
C THR A 104 -14.10 -30.89 29.10
N LYS A 105 -14.13 -31.08 27.77
CA LYS A 105 -13.39 -32.14 27.11
C LYS A 105 -11.88 -31.98 27.30
N VAL A 106 -11.33 -30.79 27.05
CA VAL A 106 -9.89 -30.49 27.18
C VAL A 106 -9.37 -30.83 28.57
N LYS A 107 -10.12 -30.50 29.63
CA LYS A 107 -9.74 -30.87 31.02
C LYS A 107 -9.60 -32.39 31.21
N SER A 108 -10.46 -33.19 30.58
CA SER A 108 -10.48 -34.65 30.74
C SER A 108 -9.44 -35.42 29.93
N ILE A 109 -8.81 -34.79 28.92
CA ILE A 109 -7.84 -35.46 28.03
C ILE A 109 -6.60 -35.87 28.82
N GLN A 110 -6.00 -37.00 28.46
CA GLN A 110 -4.72 -37.44 29.00
C GLN A 110 -3.78 -37.76 27.83
N ALA A 111 -2.50 -37.40 27.97
CA ALA A 111 -1.49 -37.72 26.97
C ALA A 111 -1.06 -39.18 27.09
N LYS A 112 -1.28 -40.01 26.06
CA LYS A 112 -1.12 -41.47 26.13
C LYS A 112 -0.40 -42.09 24.95
N GLY A 113 -0.72 -41.65 23.74
CA GLY A 113 -0.53 -42.39 22.51
C GLY A 113 0.58 -41.84 21.62
N SER A 114 0.47 -42.14 20.33
CA SER A 114 1.43 -41.71 19.30
C SER A 114 1.00 -40.41 18.62
N THR A 115 1.77 -39.95 17.62
CA THR A 115 1.62 -38.62 17.00
C THR A 115 1.17 -38.72 15.53
N PRO A 116 -0.09 -39.13 15.23
CA PRO A 116 -0.58 -39.28 13.86
C PRO A 116 -1.10 -37.95 13.27
N ILE A 117 -0.20 -37.00 12.99
CA ILE A 117 -0.56 -35.64 12.51
C ILE A 117 -1.20 -35.71 11.13
N ALA A 118 -0.61 -36.44 10.18
CA ALA A 118 -1.07 -36.55 8.81
C ALA A 118 -2.48 -37.15 8.73
N ARG A 119 -2.76 -38.20 9.52
CA ARG A 119 -4.10 -38.81 9.63
C ARG A 119 -5.09 -37.85 10.29
N SER A 120 -4.66 -37.10 11.29
CA SER A 120 -5.51 -36.11 11.95
C SER A 120 -5.87 -34.95 11.04
N LEU A 121 -4.93 -34.47 10.23
CA LEU A 121 -5.18 -33.45 9.20
C LEU A 121 -6.07 -33.98 8.07
N GLU A 122 -5.89 -35.24 7.68
CA GLU A 122 -6.73 -35.89 6.67
C GLU A 122 -8.18 -36.00 7.17
N ALA A 123 -8.38 -36.47 8.40
CA ALA A 123 -9.70 -36.58 9.03
C ALA A 123 -10.32 -35.19 9.27
N ALA A 124 -9.53 -34.19 9.65
CA ALA A 124 -9.96 -32.82 9.84
C ALA A 124 -10.60 -32.20 8.57
N ALA A 125 -10.20 -32.65 7.38
CA ALA A 125 -10.83 -32.23 6.13
C ALA A 125 -12.34 -32.55 6.09
N GLY A 126 -12.75 -33.67 6.70
CA GLY A 126 -14.14 -34.13 6.78
C GLY A 126 -14.94 -33.54 7.93
N ASP A 127 -14.28 -32.87 8.89
CA ASP A 127 -14.96 -32.30 10.06
C ASP A 127 -15.64 -30.96 9.72
N PHE A 128 -15.21 -30.27 8.66
CA PHE A 128 -15.84 -29.03 8.23
C PHE A 128 -17.18 -29.31 7.53
N PRO A 129 -18.29 -28.67 7.97
CA PRO A 129 -19.61 -28.91 7.39
C PRO A 129 -19.70 -28.57 5.89
N ASP A 130 -18.95 -27.55 5.44
CA ASP A 130 -18.92 -27.10 4.06
C ASP A 130 -17.62 -26.30 3.76
N THR A 131 -17.44 -25.94 2.48
CA THR A 131 -16.36 -25.07 1.97
C THR A 131 -16.80 -23.60 1.78
N LEU A 132 -18.05 -23.30 2.15
CA LEU A 132 -18.67 -21.98 2.08
C LEU A 132 -18.34 -21.12 3.29
N ALA A 133 -17.62 -21.63 4.30
CA ALA A 133 -17.02 -20.86 5.38
C ALA A 133 -15.52 -20.57 5.11
N ARG A 134 -14.89 -19.79 5.99
CA ARG A 134 -13.42 -19.71 6.07
C ARG A 134 -12.96 -20.71 7.12
N ASN A 135 -12.32 -21.78 6.65
CA ASN A 135 -11.94 -22.91 7.47
C ASN A 135 -10.47 -22.79 7.87
N TYR A 136 -10.22 -22.74 9.17
CA TYR A 136 -8.90 -22.70 9.78
C TYR A 136 -8.68 -23.92 10.65
N ILE A 137 -7.49 -24.49 10.57
CA ILE A 137 -7.01 -25.52 11.49
C ILE A 137 -5.87 -24.91 12.30
N ILE A 138 -5.99 -24.93 13.63
CA ILE A 138 -4.91 -24.60 14.55
C ILE A 138 -4.45 -25.93 15.17
N LEU A 139 -3.29 -26.40 14.73
CA LEU A 139 -2.68 -27.64 15.24
C LEU A 139 -1.76 -27.30 16.40
N ILE A 140 -2.01 -27.85 17.58
CA ILE A 140 -1.20 -27.65 18.79
C ILE A 140 -0.45 -28.95 19.04
N THR A 141 0.87 -28.96 18.85
CA THR A 141 1.73 -30.16 18.95
C THR A 141 3.09 -29.84 19.56
N ASP A 142 3.78 -30.82 20.14
CA ASP A 142 5.14 -30.66 20.66
C ASP A 142 6.22 -31.44 19.88
N GLY A 143 5.83 -32.10 18.78
CA GLY A 143 6.68 -33.09 18.14
C GLY A 143 6.37 -33.32 16.67
N LEU A 144 7.25 -34.10 16.03
CA LEU A 144 7.09 -34.55 14.66
C LEU A 144 6.11 -35.72 14.58
N GLU A 145 5.60 -35.92 13.37
CA GLU A 145 4.93 -37.17 12.99
C GLU A 145 5.78 -38.38 13.40
N SER A 146 5.18 -39.30 14.16
CA SER A 146 5.82 -40.57 14.53
C SER A 146 5.25 -41.77 13.77
N CYS A 147 4.34 -41.54 12.82
CA CYS A 147 3.69 -42.53 11.96
C CYS A 147 4.12 -42.40 10.48
N ASP A 148 3.66 -43.32 9.62
CA ASP A 148 4.20 -43.51 8.25
C ASP A 148 3.67 -42.55 7.17
N ASN A 149 2.93 -41.51 7.52
CA ASN A 149 2.31 -40.61 6.54
C ASN A 149 2.95 -39.23 6.54
N ASP A 150 3.15 -38.64 5.36
CA ASP A 150 3.73 -37.30 5.23
C ASP A 150 2.66 -36.19 5.45
N PRO A 151 2.74 -35.41 6.55
CA PRO A 151 1.78 -34.36 6.84
C PRO A 151 1.84 -33.20 5.83
N CYS A 152 2.97 -32.98 5.16
CA CYS A 152 3.13 -31.96 4.12
C CYS A 152 2.19 -32.17 2.95
N ILE A 153 2.04 -33.43 2.51
CA ILE A 153 1.19 -33.79 1.37
C ILE A 153 -0.27 -33.50 1.70
N ILE A 154 -0.70 -33.82 2.91
CA ILE A 154 -2.07 -33.62 3.37
C ILE A 154 -2.38 -32.13 3.56
N ALA A 155 -1.47 -31.37 4.18
CA ALA A 155 -1.61 -29.93 4.36
C ALA A 155 -1.74 -29.19 3.02
N ARG A 156 -0.98 -29.60 2.00
CA ARG A 156 -1.12 -29.06 0.64
C ARG A 156 -2.51 -29.32 0.06
N LYS A 157 -3.01 -30.56 0.17
CA LYS A 157 -4.37 -30.91 -0.27
C LYS A 157 -5.45 -30.10 0.44
N LEU A 158 -5.28 -29.82 1.74
CA LEU A 158 -6.18 -28.97 2.51
C LEU A 158 -6.16 -27.51 2.04
N LYS A 159 -4.97 -26.97 1.75
CA LYS A 159 -4.78 -25.63 1.21
C LYS A 159 -5.47 -25.46 -0.15
N ASP A 160 -5.35 -26.46 -1.03
CA ASP A 160 -6.02 -26.46 -2.33
C ASP A 160 -7.56 -26.47 -2.21
N LYS A 161 -8.08 -27.05 -1.12
CA LYS A 161 -9.51 -27.02 -0.75
C LYS A 161 -9.94 -25.76 0.01
N GLY A 162 -9.05 -24.77 0.16
CA GLY A 162 -9.33 -23.51 0.84
C GLY A 162 -9.32 -23.59 2.37
N VAL A 163 -8.82 -24.68 2.96
CA VAL A 163 -8.61 -24.84 4.40
C VAL A 163 -7.20 -24.38 4.75
N LYS A 164 -7.07 -23.39 5.63
CA LYS A 164 -5.76 -22.89 6.07
C LYS A 164 -5.32 -23.62 7.33
N VAL A 165 -4.17 -24.29 7.26
CA VAL A 165 -3.55 -24.94 8.41
C VAL A 165 -2.49 -24.01 8.98
N THR A 166 -2.50 -23.82 10.30
CA THR A 166 -1.48 -23.07 11.03
C THR A 166 -0.97 -23.98 12.14
N PRO A 167 0.20 -24.62 11.95
CA PRO A 167 0.84 -25.40 12.99
C PRO A 167 1.33 -24.47 14.11
N PHE A 168 1.11 -24.90 15.35
CA PHE A 168 1.57 -24.23 16.56
C PHE A 168 2.34 -25.26 17.38
N VAL A 169 3.64 -25.01 17.55
CA VAL A 169 4.55 -25.99 18.12
C VAL A 169 4.96 -25.57 19.53
N ILE A 170 4.92 -26.52 20.46
CA ILE A 170 5.20 -26.34 21.88
C ILE A 170 6.60 -26.89 22.18
N GLY A 171 7.50 -26.02 22.66
CA GLY A 171 8.76 -26.45 23.25
C GLY A 171 9.78 -26.98 22.25
N LEU A 172 9.88 -26.36 21.07
CA LEU A 172 11.09 -26.51 20.25
C LEU A 172 12.23 -25.85 21.01
N GLY A 173 13.12 -26.64 21.60
CA GLY A 173 14.39 -26.11 22.06
C GLY A 173 15.27 -25.64 20.89
N MET A 174 16.54 -25.36 21.16
CA MET A 174 17.55 -24.82 20.22
C MET A 174 17.86 -25.69 18.96
N ASP A 175 17.13 -26.78 18.70
CA ASP A 175 17.36 -27.63 17.53
C ASP A 175 16.53 -27.15 16.34
N LEU A 176 17.14 -26.29 15.54
CA LEU A 176 16.55 -25.68 14.34
C LEU A 176 16.32 -26.71 13.20
N SER A 177 16.81 -27.95 13.31
CA SER A 177 16.63 -28.99 12.28
C SER A 177 15.18 -29.48 12.14
N TYR A 178 14.34 -29.19 13.13
CA TYR A 178 12.90 -29.50 13.11
C TYR A 178 12.07 -28.50 12.30
N LEU A 179 12.58 -27.29 12.05
CA LEU A 179 11.82 -26.19 11.43
C LEU A 179 11.43 -26.48 9.99
N ASP A 180 12.35 -27.06 9.21
CA ASP A 180 12.13 -27.38 7.79
C ASP A 180 10.98 -28.38 7.58
N LYS A 181 10.65 -29.19 8.61
CA LYS A 181 9.60 -30.21 8.54
C LYS A 181 8.18 -29.66 8.76
N PHE A 182 8.04 -28.47 9.35
CA PHE A 182 6.74 -27.82 9.56
C PHE A 182 6.40 -26.76 8.51
N ASP A 183 7.41 -26.19 7.84
CA ASP A 183 7.24 -25.18 6.79
C ASP A 183 6.29 -25.61 5.67
N CYS A 184 6.28 -26.89 5.34
CA CYS A 184 5.42 -27.45 4.32
C CYS A 184 3.93 -27.49 4.72
N ILE A 185 3.63 -27.48 6.03
CA ILE A 185 2.27 -27.55 6.58
C ILE A 185 1.65 -26.15 6.61
N GLY A 186 2.44 -25.16 7.02
CA GLY A 186 2.04 -23.76 7.07
C GLY A 186 3.04 -22.91 7.86
N ALA A 187 2.79 -21.60 7.95
CA ALA A 187 3.56 -20.75 8.83
C ALA A 187 3.37 -21.23 10.28
N TYR A 188 4.44 -21.68 10.92
CA TYR A 188 4.40 -22.15 12.29
C TYR A 188 4.72 -21.01 13.26
N SER A 189 4.43 -21.24 14.54
CA SER A 189 4.94 -20.39 15.61
C SER A 189 5.35 -21.26 16.78
N ASP A 190 6.51 -20.95 17.34
CA ASP A 190 7.07 -21.66 18.48
C ASP A 190 6.84 -20.88 19.77
N ALA A 191 6.74 -21.60 20.87
CA ALA A 191 6.74 -21.03 22.20
C ALA A 191 7.75 -21.75 23.09
N GLU A 192 8.66 -20.96 23.65
CA GLU A 192 9.65 -21.42 24.62
C GLU A 192 9.13 -21.36 26.07
N SER A 193 8.00 -20.67 26.29
CA SER A 193 7.37 -20.52 27.60
C SER A 193 5.85 -20.48 27.49
N LYS A 194 5.16 -20.77 28.60
CA LYS A 194 3.70 -20.67 28.72
C LYS A 194 3.15 -19.27 28.39
N GLU A 195 3.87 -18.22 28.77
CA GLU A 195 3.45 -16.85 28.47
C GLU A 195 3.59 -16.54 26.98
N SER A 196 4.72 -16.96 26.36
CA SER A 196 4.91 -16.87 24.91
C SER A 196 3.81 -17.64 24.18
N PHE A 197 3.50 -18.85 24.64
CA PHE A 197 2.43 -19.68 24.09
C PHE A 197 1.08 -18.97 24.12
N ARG A 198 0.69 -18.40 25.26
CA ARG A 198 -0.54 -17.62 25.39
C ARG A 198 -0.58 -16.44 24.42
N ASN A 199 0.49 -15.66 24.35
CA ASN A 199 0.55 -14.47 23.49
C ASN A 199 0.47 -14.83 22.01
N VAL A 200 1.19 -15.87 21.58
CA VAL A 200 1.23 -16.30 20.19
C VAL A 200 -0.08 -16.97 19.77
N LEU A 201 -0.64 -17.86 20.59
CA LEU A 201 -1.95 -18.45 20.28
C LEU A 201 -3.03 -17.37 20.20
N SER A 202 -3.04 -16.42 21.13
CA SER A 202 -3.94 -15.26 21.09
C SER A 202 -3.77 -14.43 19.83
N ALA A 203 -2.53 -14.24 19.34
CA ALA A 203 -2.25 -13.49 18.11
C ALA A 203 -2.73 -14.24 16.86
N ILE A 204 -2.51 -15.55 16.79
CA ILE A 204 -2.99 -16.41 15.69
C ILE A 204 -4.52 -16.40 15.68
N VAL A 205 -5.15 -16.67 16.81
CA VAL A 205 -6.60 -16.64 16.96
C VAL A 205 -7.14 -15.27 16.54
N SER A 206 -6.56 -14.17 17.04
CA SER A 206 -6.93 -12.82 16.62
C SER A 206 -6.78 -12.63 15.11
N LYS A 207 -5.66 -13.03 14.51
CA LYS A 207 -5.44 -12.96 13.05
C LYS A 207 -6.46 -13.79 12.25
N THR A 208 -6.91 -14.93 12.79
CA THR A 208 -7.98 -15.74 12.17
C THR A 208 -9.37 -15.08 12.29
N LEU A 209 -9.56 -14.23 13.29
CA LEU A 209 -10.78 -13.47 13.56
C LEU A 209 -10.81 -12.07 12.91
N VAL A 210 -9.64 -11.48 12.63
CA VAL A 210 -9.50 -10.13 12.07
C VAL A 210 -10.02 -10.13 10.63
N ASN A 211 -11.26 -9.66 10.49
CA ASN A 211 -11.98 -9.50 9.23
C ASN A 211 -12.10 -8.04 8.81
N THR A 212 -11.54 -7.10 9.59
CA THR A 212 -11.55 -5.69 9.21
C THR A 212 -10.60 -5.52 8.05
N THR A 213 -11.19 -5.57 6.87
CA THR A 213 -10.51 -5.29 5.63
C THR A 213 -10.89 -3.91 5.16
N VAL A 214 -9.98 -3.27 4.46
CA VAL A 214 -10.17 -1.91 3.96
C VAL A 214 -9.81 -1.90 2.49
N GLN A 215 -10.69 -1.35 1.69
CA GLN A 215 -10.42 -0.99 0.30
C GLN A 215 -10.40 0.52 0.19
N VAL A 216 -9.37 1.07 -0.46
CA VAL A 216 -9.34 2.50 -0.78
C VAL A 216 -9.74 2.65 -2.24
N ASN A 217 -10.80 3.42 -2.49
CA ASN A 217 -11.25 3.74 -3.83
C ASN A 217 -10.72 5.12 -4.20
N LEU A 218 -9.75 5.14 -5.11
CA LEU A 218 -9.31 6.35 -5.78
C LEU A 218 -10.06 6.47 -7.10
N ASN A 219 -11.04 7.37 -7.12
CA ASN A 219 -11.95 7.51 -8.24
C ASN A 219 -11.38 8.42 -9.33
N ASP A 220 -11.64 8.05 -10.59
CA ASP A 220 -11.47 8.92 -11.75
C ASP A 220 -12.60 9.96 -11.87
N ILE A 221 -12.56 10.78 -12.92
CA ILE A 221 -13.58 11.80 -13.18
C ILE A 221 -14.99 11.23 -13.38
N ALA A 222 -15.10 9.96 -13.79
CA ALA A 222 -16.34 9.23 -14.00
C ALA A 222 -16.80 8.46 -12.75
N LYS A 223 -16.17 8.72 -11.58
CA LYS A 223 -16.44 8.05 -10.29
C LYS A 223 -16.14 6.56 -10.27
N LYS A 224 -15.25 6.08 -11.15
CA LYS A 224 -14.78 4.69 -11.18
C LYS A 224 -13.47 4.55 -10.41
N PRO A 225 -13.30 3.52 -9.56
CA PRO A 225 -12.12 3.37 -8.70
C PRO A 225 -10.93 2.77 -9.47
N LEU A 226 -10.42 3.51 -10.46
CA LEU A 226 -9.39 3.05 -11.39
C LEU A 226 -8.04 3.74 -11.19
N GLU A 227 -7.98 4.78 -10.37
CA GLU A 227 -6.73 5.49 -10.09
C GLU A 227 -5.87 4.68 -9.12
N THR A 228 -4.56 4.66 -9.38
CA THR A 228 -3.65 3.76 -8.68
C THR A 228 -2.19 4.22 -8.77
N ASN A 229 -1.26 3.45 -8.18
CA ASN A 229 0.19 3.69 -8.17
C ASN A 229 0.57 4.99 -7.45
N VAL A 230 -0.14 5.29 -6.37
CA VAL A 230 0.14 6.43 -5.48
C VAL A 230 0.32 5.95 -4.04
N THR A 231 1.21 6.58 -3.30
CA THR A 231 1.47 6.21 -1.91
C THR A 231 0.36 6.70 -0.99
N LEU A 232 -0.13 5.82 -0.13
CA LEU A 232 -1.09 6.06 0.92
C LEU A 232 -0.38 6.09 2.27
N PHE A 233 -0.60 7.13 3.06
CA PHE A 233 -0.21 7.18 4.46
C PHE A 233 -1.44 7.18 5.35
N PHE A 234 -1.47 6.28 6.32
CA PHE A 234 -2.49 6.21 7.35
C PHE A 234 -1.90 6.67 8.68
N TYR A 235 -2.27 7.86 9.11
CA TYR A 235 -1.91 8.39 10.42
C TYR A 235 -2.99 8.08 11.43
N GLU A 236 -2.63 7.96 12.70
CA GLU A 236 -3.59 8.02 13.79
C GLU A 236 -4.24 9.41 13.82
N SER A 237 -5.58 9.44 13.83
CA SER A 237 -6.36 10.65 13.54
C SER A 237 -6.04 11.78 14.51
N GLY A 238 -5.80 12.98 13.96
CA GLY A 238 -5.43 14.16 14.75
C GLY A 238 -3.97 14.19 15.22
N THR A 239 -3.14 13.21 14.83
CA THR A 239 -1.73 13.13 15.22
C THR A 239 -0.80 13.03 14.01
N SER A 240 0.51 13.12 14.22
CA SER A 240 1.55 12.84 13.23
C SER A 240 2.06 11.40 13.26
N ASN A 241 1.41 10.52 14.04
CA ASN A 241 1.83 9.13 14.23
C ASN A 241 1.43 8.27 13.02
N LEU A 242 2.40 7.94 12.17
CA LEU A 242 2.19 7.13 10.97
C LEU A 242 2.05 5.65 11.35
N LYS A 243 0.87 5.06 11.09
CA LYS A 243 0.59 3.65 11.39
C LYS A 243 0.92 2.74 10.22
N TYR A 244 0.54 3.15 9.00
CA TYR A 244 0.74 2.33 7.80
C TYR A 244 1.14 3.15 6.59
N THR A 245 1.91 2.51 5.72
CA THR A 245 2.30 3.01 4.41
C THR A 245 2.04 1.94 3.36
N PHE A 246 1.31 2.30 2.32
CA PHE A 246 1.04 1.41 1.19
C PHE A 246 1.26 2.13 -0.12
N THR A 247 1.61 1.38 -1.18
CA THR A 247 1.43 1.88 -2.55
C THR A 247 0.12 1.32 -3.05
N HIS A 248 -0.84 2.20 -3.39
CA HIS A 248 -2.15 1.78 -3.89
C HIS A 248 -1.99 0.96 -5.18
N THR A 249 -2.68 -0.19 -5.26
CA THR A 249 -2.71 -1.04 -6.45
C THR A 249 -4.12 -1.58 -6.73
N LEU A 250 -4.34 -2.08 -7.94
CA LEU A 250 -5.53 -2.86 -8.30
C LEU A 250 -5.19 -4.35 -8.29
N ASN A 251 -6.11 -5.18 -7.83
CA ASN A 251 -5.96 -6.63 -7.84
C ASN A 251 -6.10 -7.23 -9.26
N ARG A 252 -5.93 -8.55 -9.39
CA ARG A 252 -6.01 -9.28 -10.68
C ARG A 252 -7.35 -9.13 -11.43
N LYS A 253 -8.39 -8.62 -10.78
CA LYS A 253 -9.72 -8.36 -11.36
C LYS A 253 -9.95 -6.87 -11.67
N ASN A 254 -8.91 -6.04 -11.63
CA ASN A 254 -8.97 -4.57 -11.79
C ASN A 254 -9.89 -3.87 -10.77
N LEU A 255 -10.00 -4.43 -9.56
CA LEU A 255 -10.65 -3.78 -8.42
C LEU A 255 -9.57 -3.30 -7.45
N PRO A 256 -9.79 -2.22 -6.69
CA PRO A 256 -8.82 -1.80 -5.69
C PRO A 256 -8.51 -2.93 -4.69
N ASP A 257 -7.26 -2.98 -4.24
CA ASP A 257 -6.80 -4.06 -3.38
C ASP A 257 -7.44 -4.02 -1.98
N THR A 258 -7.20 -5.09 -1.22
CA THR A 258 -7.78 -5.27 0.11
C THR A 258 -6.67 -5.24 1.13
N LEU A 259 -6.69 -4.22 1.99
CA LEU A 259 -5.76 -3.98 3.08
C LEU A 259 -6.34 -4.51 4.39
N VAL A 260 -5.49 -4.75 5.38
CA VAL A 260 -5.89 -5.10 6.75
C VAL A 260 -5.36 -4.01 7.67
N LEU A 261 -6.25 -3.29 8.34
CA LEU A 261 -5.94 -2.21 9.28
C LEU A 261 -6.55 -2.52 10.64
N ASP A 262 -5.97 -1.95 11.70
CA ASP A 262 -6.49 -2.07 13.06
C ASP A 262 -7.79 -1.25 13.23
N PRO A 263 -8.95 -1.89 13.46
CA PRO A 263 -10.21 -1.17 13.60
C PRO A 263 -10.37 -0.40 14.92
N GLU A 264 -9.46 -0.56 15.88
CA GLU A 264 -9.52 0.18 17.16
C GLU A 264 -8.97 1.59 17.02
N VAL A 265 -8.23 1.86 15.93
CA VAL A 265 -7.61 3.15 15.64
C VAL A 265 -8.49 3.93 14.65
N LYS A 266 -8.64 5.24 14.90
CA LYS A 266 -9.18 6.18 13.91
C LYS A 266 -8.06 6.70 13.04
N TYR A 267 -8.32 6.87 11.74
CA TYR A 267 -7.27 7.23 10.78
C TYR A 267 -7.49 8.57 10.07
N ASP A 268 -6.39 9.27 9.80
CA ASP A 268 -6.32 10.29 8.76
C ASP A 268 -5.52 9.72 7.58
N LEU A 269 -6.14 9.68 6.40
CA LEU A 269 -5.53 9.18 5.17
C LEU A 269 -4.95 10.35 4.36
N VAL A 270 -3.69 10.23 3.98
CA VAL A 270 -3.04 11.11 2.99
C VAL A 270 -2.73 10.30 1.74
N VAL A 271 -3.26 10.75 0.59
CA VAL A 271 -2.96 10.19 -0.73
C VAL A 271 -1.95 11.12 -1.39
N ASN A 272 -0.76 10.60 -1.70
CA ASN A 272 0.37 11.38 -2.20
C ASN A 272 0.28 11.64 -3.72
N THR A 273 -0.84 12.23 -4.15
CA THR A 273 -1.00 12.83 -5.48
C THR A 273 -0.37 14.23 -5.54
N LEU A 274 -0.38 14.86 -6.72
CA LEU A 274 0.01 16.26 -6.89
C LEU A 274 -1.17 17.11 -7.41
N PRO A 275 -1.79 17.98 -6.58
CA PRO A 275 -1.57 18.15 -5.14
C PRO A 275 -2.02 16.95 -4.30
N LYS A 276 -1.58 16.92 -3.03
CA LYS A 276 -1.92 15.85 -2.07
C LYS A 276 -3.41 15.92 -1.72
N LEU A 277 -4.01 14.77 -1.48
CA LEU A 277 -5.38 14.65 -0.98
C LEU A 277 -5.39 14.11 0.44
N GLU A 278 -6.32 14.60 1.25
CA GLU A 278 -6.47 14.17 2.65
C GLU A 278 -7.92 13.80 2.94
N LYS A 279 -8.12 12.76 3.75
CA LYS A 279 -9.41 12.41 4.34
C LYS A 279 -9.23 12.09 5.82
N LYS A 280 -9.81 12.93 6.68
CA LYS A 280 -9.62 12.86 8.13
C LYS A 280 -10.77 12.15 8.83
N GLY A 281 -10.50 11.61 10.01
CA GLY A 281 -11.51 11.05 10.91
C GLY A 281 -12.15 9.76 10.42
N ILE A 282 -11.40 8.92 9.70
CA ILE A 282 -11.87 7.63 9.21
C ILE A 282 -12.02 6.66 10.39
N VAL A 283 -13.23 6.14 10.56
CA VAL A 283 -13.55 5.12 11.56
C VAL A 283 -13.85 3.81 10.84
N LEU A 284 -13.15 2.74 11.21
CA LEU A 284 -13.37 1.43 10.63
C LEU A 284 -14.42 0.67 11.44
N GLN A 285 -15.36 0.05 10.74
CA GLN A 285 -16.32 -0.88 11.32
C GLN A 285 -15.61 -2.22 11.57
N LYS A 286 -15.59 -2.66 12.83
CA LYS A 286 -14.99 -3.93 13.24
C LYS A 286 -15.64 -5.11 12.51
N HIS A 287 -14.81 -6.06 12.07
CA HIS A 287 -15.22 -7.33 11.47
C HIS A 287 -15.94 -7.24 10.10
N THR A 288 -15.95 -6.09 9.45
CA THR A 288 -16.56 -5.90 8.13
C THR A 288 -15.55 -5.44 7.09
N HIS A 289 -15.94 -5.53 5.80
CA HIS A 289 -15.19 -4.87 4.74
C HIS A 289 -15.55 -3.39 4.70
N ASN A 290 -14.54 -2.53 4.85
CA ASN A 290 -14.66 -1.09 4.88
C ASN A 290 -14.20 -0.51 3.55
N THR A 291 -14.85 0.55 3.08
CA THR A 291 -14.47 1.25 1.85
C THR A 291 -14.20 2.72 2.14
N ILE A 292 -13.02 3.19 1.78
CA ILE A 292 -12.61 4.59 1.90
C ILE A 292 -12.56 5.19 0.51
N VAL A 293 -13.46 6.12 0.20
CA VAL A 293 -13.55 6.74 -1.12
C VAL A 293 -12.94 8.14 -1.15
N LEU A 294 -12.10 8.42 -2.15
CA LEU A 294 -11.60 9.75 -2.53
C LEU A 294 -11.64 9.91 -4.05
N ASP A 295 -11.92 11.12 -4.53
CA ASP A 295 -11.78 11.45 -5.94
C ASP A 295 -10.35 11.90 -6.23
N ALA A 296 -9.64 11.18 -7.09
CA ALA A 296 -8.26 11.44 -7.45
C ALA A 296 -8.04 11.36 -8.97
N PRO A 297 -8.88 12.03 -9.80
CA PRO A 297 -8.73 12.01 -11.24
C PRO A 297 -7.36 12.57 -11.63
N GLN A 298 -6.62 11.87 -12.47
CA GLN A 298 -5.26 12.27 -12.81
C GLN A 298 -5.00 12.30 -14.31
N GLY A 299 -4.10 13.21 -14.71
CA GLY A 299 -3.52 13.29 -16.04
C GLY A 299 -2.00 13.48 -15.97
N TYR A 300 -1.36 13.60 -17.13
CA TYR A 300 0.09 13.74 -17.23
C TYR A 300 0.47 15.09 -17.82
N LEU A 301 1.55 15.68 -17.31
CA LEU A 301 2.23 16.81 -17.91
C LEU A 301 3.60 16.35 -18.41
N LYS A 302 3.82 16.44 -19.73
CA LYS A 302 5.10 16.19 -20.36
C LYS A 302 5.77 17.52 -20.67
N PHE A 303 6.96 17.73 -20.13
CA PHE A 303 7.77 18.90 -20.41
C PHE A 303 8.87 18.56 -21.41
N THR A 304 8.89 19.21 -22.58
CA THR A 304 9.81 18.92 -23.69
C THR A 304 10.43 20.20 -24.26
N ALA A 305 11.49 20.04 -25.06
CA ALA A 305 12.05 21.10 -25.90
C ALA A 305 12.43 20.50 -27.25
N THR A 306 11.43 20.24 -28.07
CA THR A 306 11.60 19.61 -29.39
C THR A 306 12.46 20.53 -30.27
N LYS A 307 13.43 19.97 -31.00
CA LYS A 307 14.31 20.70 -31.94
C LYS A 307 15.32 21.69 -31.31
N ASN A 308 15.57 21.60 -30.00
CA ASN A 308 16.66 22.34 -29.36
C ASN A 308 17.97 21.54 -29.41
N THR A 309 18.92 21.95 -30.25
CA THR A 309 20.21 21.24 -30.46
C THR A 309 21.33 21.74 -29.56
N GLN A 310 21.10 22.82 -28.81
CA GLN A 310 22.13 23.54 -28.03
C GLN A 310 21.86 23.51 -26.50
N ASN A 311 20.99 22.59 -26.05
CA ASN A 311 20.61 22.24 -24.66
C ASN A 311 20.93 23.26 -23.54
N PRO A 312 20.03 24.22 -23.29
CA PRO A 312 19.80 24.75 -21.94
C PRO A 312 19.00 23.72 -21.13
N SER A 313 19.50 23.36 -19.94
CA SER A 313 18.69 22.63 -18.96
C SER A 313 17.60 23.56 -18.42
N PHE A 314 16.39 23.47 -18.98
CA PHE A 314 15.27 24.23 -18.46
C PHE A 314 14.66 23.54 -17.24
N GLN A 315 14.33 24.34 -16.24
CA GLN A 315 13.43 23.95 -15.16
C GLN A 315 12.06 24.57 -15.40
N LEU A 316 11.02 23.81 -15.06
CA LEU A 316 9.63 24.23 -15.09
C LEU A 316 9.09 24.24 -13.67
N ARG A 317 8.60 25.38 -13.21
CA ARG A 317 7.81 25.47 -11.98
C ARG A 317 6.33 25.35 -12.33
N VAL A 318 5.63 24.51 -11.57
CA VAL A 318 4.18 24.29 -11.68
C VAL A 318 3.54 24.80 -10.40
N SER A 319 2.49 25.60 -10.53
CA SER A 319 1.60 26.01 -9.44
C SER A 319 0.14 25.77 -9.83
N LEU A 320 -0.75 25.75 -8.83
CA LEU A 320 -2.19 25.77 -9.10
C LEU A 320 -2.56 27.12 -9.74
N LYS A 321 -3.65 27.13 -10.50
CA LYS A 321 -4.18 28.35 -11.13
C LYS A 321 -4.28 29.49 -10.10
N ASP A 322 -3.63 30.61 -10.43
CA ASP A 322 -3.58 31.84 -9.64
C ASP A 322 -2.96 31.67 -8.23
N ASP A 323 -2.27 30.55 -7.97
CA ASP A 323 -1.53 30.29 -6.73
C ASP A 323 -0.05 30.64 -6.90
N SER A 324 0.47 31.43 -5.96
CA SER A 324 1.88 31.81 -5.91
C SER A 324 2.77 30.73 -5.28
N LYS A 325 2.21 29.65 -4.72
CA LYS A 325 2.99 28.57 -4.13
C LYS A 325 3.43 27.57 -5.20
N THR A 326 4.72 27.25 -5.21
CA THR A 326 5.23 26.16 -6.05
C THR A 326 4.63 24.84 -5.59
N LEU A 327 3.91 24.18 -6.48
CA LEU A 327 3.40 22.83 -6.27
C LEU A 327 4.49 21.79 -6.59
N HIS A 328 5.19 21.98 -7.71
CA HIS A 328 6.22 21.05 -8.17
C HIS A 328 7.24 21.76 -9.08
N ALA A 329 8.48 21.26 -9.09
CA ALA A 329 9.53 21.69 -10.02
C ALA A 329 9.91 20.49 -10.91
N GLN A 330 9.77 20.66 -12.22
CA GLN A 330 9.90 19.62 -13.22
C GLN A 330 11.10 19.90 -14.13
N ASN A 331 11.91 18.87 -14.38
CA ASN A 331 13.05 18.96 -15.28
C ASN A 331 12.63 18.73 -16.74
N LEU A 332 13.39 19.29 -17.67
CA LEU A 332 13.20 19.03 -19.10
C LEU A 332 13.18 17.53 -19.42
N ASN A 333 12.35 17.12 -20.38
CA ASN A 333 12.14 15.75 -20.85
C ASN A 333 11.50 14.78 -19.83
N SER A 334 11.01 15.28 -18.70
CA SER A 334 10.29 14.46 -17.72
C SER A 334 8.79 14.43 -17.98
N THR A 335 8.13 13.37 -17.50
CA THR A 335 6.67 13.23 -17.44
C THR A 335 6.28 13.16 -15.97
N GLN A 336 5.30 13.95 -15.55
CA GLN A 336 4.80 13.91 -14.18
C GLN A 336 3.27 13.80 -14.16
N LYS A 337 2.75 13.02 -13.22
CA LYS A 337 1.31 12.86 -13.01
C LYS A 337 0.81 13.92 -12.03
N TYR A 338 -0.31 14.56 -12.37
CA TYR A 338 -0.99 15.57 -11.55
C TYR A 338 -2.48 15.26 -11.50
N LEU A 339 -3.18 15.80 -10.50
CA LEU A 339 -4.64 15.79 -10.49
C LEU A 339 -5.18 16.58 -11.69
N VAL A 340 -6.40 16.26 -12.12
CA VAL A 340 -7.11 17.03 -13.14
C VAL A 340 -7.38 18.44 -12.61
N GLY A 341 -7.09 19.45 -13.44
CA GLY A 341 -7.23 20.86 -13.06
C GLY A 341 -6.44 21.81 -13.96
N THR A 342 -6.54 23.10 -13.64
CA THR A 342 -5.79 24.16 -14.32
C THR A 342 -4.55 24.54 -13.52
N TYR A 343 -3.42 24.67 -14.22
CA TYR A 343 -2.12 24.94 -13.63
C TYR A 343 -1.43 26.11 -14.34
N ASP A 344 -0.70 26.90 -13.58
CA ASP A 344 0.17 27.95 -14.07
C ASP A 344 1.62 27.45 -14.09
N LEU A 345 2.29 27.71 -15.20
CA LEU A 345 3.62 27.23 -15.51
C LEU A 345 4.57 28.41 -15.65
N GLU A 346 5.69 28.35 -14.94
CA GLU A 346 6.82 29.28 -15.08
C GLU A 346 8.03 28.49 -15.55
N ILE A 347 8.44 28.72 -16.80
CA ILE A 347 9.59 28.08 -17.40
C ILE A 347 10.77 29.04 -17.28
N PHE A 348 11.89 28.53 -16.76
CA PHE A 348 13.11 29.28 -16.48
C PHE A 348 13.93 29.50 -17.76
N THR A 349 13.28 30.04 -18.79
CA THR A 349 13.91 30.60 -19.99
C THR A 349 14.39 32.03 -19.73
N LEU A 350 15.12 32.59 -20.68
CA LEU A 350 15.53 34.00 -20.66
C LEU A 350 14.95 34.75 -21.88
N PRO A 351 14.01 35.70 -21.71
CA PRO A 351 13.24 36.00 -20.49
C PRO A 351 12.35 34.85 -20.05
N ARG A 352 11.79 34.94 -18.83
CA ARG A 352 10.90 33.90 -18.27
C ARG A 352 9.64 33.72 -19.13
N THR A 353 9.27 32.47 -19.37
CA THR A 353 8.06 32.12 -20.12
C THR A 353 6.98 31.67 -19.15
N TYR A 354 5.77 32.18 -19.33
CA TYR A 354 4.60 31.83 -18.53
C TYR A 354 3.55 31.19 -19.43
N GLN A 355 2.94 30.10 -18.97
CA GLN A 355 1.89 29.40 -19.70
C GLN A 355 0.84 28.87 -18.73
N ARG A 356 -0.43 28.91 -19.15
CA ARG A 356 -1.54 28.26 -18.45
C ARG A 356 -1.93 26.99 -19.18
N VAL A 357 -2.08 25.89 -18.46
CA VAL A 357 -2.45 24.60 -19.03
C VAL A 357 -3.60 23.95 -18.25
N GLU A 358 -4.36 23.12 -18.94
CA GLU A 358 -5.36 22.24 -18.34
C GLU A 358 -4.90 20.79 -18.44
N ILE A 359 -4.88 20.11 -17.29
CA ILE A 359 -4.58 18.68 -17.20
C ILE A 359 -5.92 17.94 -17.14
N THR A 360 -6.10 16.99 -18.06
CA THR A 360 -7.37 16.25 -18.22
C THR A 360 -7.16 14.75 -17.96
N GLN A 361 -8.24 14.07 -17.58
CA GLN A 361 -8.23 12.66 -17.16
C GLN A 361 -7.51 11.76 -18.17
N SER A 362 -6.54 11.00 -17.68
CA SER A 362 -5.79 9.96 -18.42
C SER A 362 -5.09 10.44 -19.70
N LYS A 363 -4.99 11.76 -19.93
CA LYS A 363 -4.33 12.35 -21.10
C LYS A 363 -2.99 12.96 -20.72
N THR A 364 -2.11 13.07 -21.72
CA THR A 364 -0.83 13.77 -21.61
C THR A 364 -0.95 15.15 -22.21
N THR A 365 -0.84 16.19 -21.38
CA THR A 365 -0.68 17.58 -21.80
C THR A 365 0.80 17.83 -22.06
N PHE A 366 1.14 18.29 -23.27
CA PHE A 366 2.51 18.57 -23.69
C PHE A 366 2.80 20.06 -23.56
N VAL A 367 3.94 20.39 -22.96
CA VAL A 367 4.48 21.74 -22.86
C VAL A 367 5.85 21.72 -23.51
N ASP A 368 5.95 22.39 -24.65
CA ASP A 368 7.17 22.42 -25.45
C ASP A 368 7.83 23.81 -25.36
N VAL A 369 9.10 23.84 -24.97
CA VAL A 369 9.88 25.08 -24.92
C VAL A 369 10.39 25.40 -26.32
N VAL A 370 10.13 26.63 -26.77
CA VAL A 370 10.68 27.12 -28.03
C VAL A 370 12.22 27.19 -27.91
N PRO A 371 12.98 26.66 -28.91
CA PRO A 371 14.42 26.74 -28.86
C PRO A 371 14.90 28.20 -28.87
N ALA A 372 15.83 28.52 -27.97
CA ALA A 372 16.44 29.85 -27.90
C ALA A 372 17.28 30.15 -29.16
N GLY A 373 17.46 31.43 -29.46
CA GLY A 373 18.53 31.90 -30.33
C GLY A 373 19.75 32.32 -29.52
N ILE A 374 20.89 32.43 -30.18
CA ILE A 374 22.15 32.89 -29.59
C ILE A 374 22.32 34.37 -29.93
N PHE A 375 22.35 35.22 -28.91
CA PHE A 375 22.77 36.60 -29.03
C PHE A 375 24.26 36.70 -28.70
N GLN A 376 25.04 37.29 -29.61
CA GLN A 376 26.44 37.63 -29.41
C GLN A 376 26.65 39.11 -29.66
N TYR A 377 27.54 39.70 -28.89
CA TYR A 377 27.99 41.07 -29.14
C TYR A 377 29.50 41.18 -29.02
N THR A 378 30.04 42.19 -29.70
CA THR A 378 31.41 42.68 -29.52
C THR A 378 31.38 44.18 -29.28
N VAL A 379 32.29 44.66 -28.43
CA VAL A 379 32.50 46.08 -28.13
C VAL A 379 33.98 46.42 -28.28
N VAL A 380 34.29 47.63 -28.74
CA VAL A 380 35.69 48.06 -28.92
C VAL A 380 36.34 48.45 -27.59
N LYS A 381 35.54 48.91 -26.63
CA LYS A 381 35.95 49.27 -25.28
C LYS A 381 35.02 48.65 -24.25
N ALA A 382 35.56 48.44 -23.04
CA ALA A 382 34.78 48.00 -21.90
C ALA A 382 33.54 48.89 -21.74
N SER A 383 32.37 48.26 -21.81
CA SER A 383 31.08 48.92 -21.81
C SER A 383 30.19 48.35 -20.72
N VAL A 384 29.25 49.16 -20.24
CA VAL A 384 28.19 48.73 -19.33
C VAL A 384 26.86 48.85 -20.07
N GLY A 385 25.97 47.89 -19.89
CA GLY A 385 24.69 47.92 -20.55
C GLY A 385 23.73 46.83 -20.12
N GLN A 386 22.51 46.96 -20.59
CA GLN A 386 21.39 46.08 -20.23
C GLN A 386 20.61 45.70 -21.49
N ILE A 387 20.10 44.47 -21.48
CA ILE A 387 19.27 43.91 -22.54
C ILE A 387 17.83 43.89 -22.07
N PHE A 388 16.93 44.36 -22.92
CA PHE A 388 15.49 44.44 -22.67
C PHE A 388 14.71 43.67 -23.74
N TYR A 389 13.63 43.02 -23.34
CA TYR A 389 12.69 42.31 -24.19
C TYR A 389 11.39 43.10 -24.36
N GLU A 390 10.85 43.13 -25.57
CA GLU A 390 9.57 43.79 -25.85
C GLU A 390 8.39 42.82 -25.62
N ARG A 391 7.72 42.95 -24.46
CA ARG A 391 6.55 42.12 -24.11
C ARG A 391 5.31 42.51 -24.90
N GLN A 392 5.10 43.80 -25.03
CA GLN A 392 4.04 44.45 -25.81
C GLN A 392 4.66 45.65 -26.52
N ALA A 393 3.98 46.19 -27.53
CA ALA A 393 4.49 47.32 -28.30
C ALA A 393 4.99 48.45 -27.38
N ASN A 394 6.29 48.77 -27.49
CA ASN A 394 6.99 49.77 -26.67
C ASN A 394 7.04 49.52 -25.15
N GLN A 395 6.65 48.33 -24.66
CA GLN A 395 6.82 47.92 -23.27
C GLN A 395 8.05 47.02 -23.12
N TRP A 396 9.09 47.57 -22.48
CA TRP A 396 10.40 46.95 -22.36
C TRP A 396 10.61 46.36 -20.97
N GLU A 397 10.83 45.06 -20.90
CA GLU A 397 11.14 44.31 -19.68
C GLU A 397 12.66 44.07 -19.60
N TRP A 398 13.27 44.29 -18.44
CA TRP A 398 14.69 43.95 -18.23
C TRP A 398 14.89 42.43 -18.30
N VAL A 399 15.96 41.99 -18.97
CA VAL A 399 16.28 40.56 -19.18
C VAL A 399 17.57 40.17 -18.48
N CYS A 400 18.67 40.83 -18.84
CA CYS A 400 19.98 40.60 -18.24
C CYS A 400 20.90 41.82 -18.48
N ASN A 401 22.03 41.84 -17.78
CA ASN A 401 23.07 42.84 -17.97
C ASN A 401 24.15 42.29 -18.92
N MET A 402 24.85 43.20 -19.59
CA MET A 402 26.12 42.87 -20.24
C MET A 402 27.17 42.52 -19.17
N ASP A 403 28.06 41.60 -19.50
CA ASP A 403 29.20 41.31 -18.63
C ASP A 403 30.16 42.50 -18.64
N GLU A 404 30.49 43.01 -17.45
CA GLU A 404 31.41 44.13 -17.32
C GLU A 404 32.86 43.68 -17.51
N GLY A 405 33.53 44.20 -18.53
CA GLY A 405 34.97 43.97 -18.75
C GLY A 405 35.29 43.27 -20.06
N PRO A 406 34.71 42.09 -20.35
CA PRO A 406 34.89 41.40 -21.63
C PRO A 406 34.49 42.28 -22.82
N LEU A 407 35.27 42.19 -23.91
CA LEU A 407 34.99 42.88 -25.17
C LEU A 407 33.99 42.12 -26.06
N GLU A 408 33.53 40.96 -25.60
CA GLU A 408 32.51 40.16 -26.25
C GLU A 408 31.63 39.50 -25.19
N GLY A 409 30.41 39.13 -25.57
CA GLY A 409 29.51 38.38 -24.70
C GLY A 409 28.53 37.55 -25.50
N LYS A 410 27.96 36.54 -24.83
CA LYS A 410 27.04 35.58 -25.45
C LYS A 410 25.91 35.23 -24.49
N TRP A 411 24.68 35.29 -24.99
CA TRP A 411 23.47 34.93 -24.25
C TRP A 411 22.56 34.03 -25.09
N SER A 412 21.94 33.03 -24.47
CA SER A 412 20.83 32.28 -25.08
C SER A 412 19.52 32.97 -24.71
N LEU A 413 18.84 33.54 -25.71
CA LEU A 413 17.62 34.33 -25.53
C LEU A 413 16.45 33.67 -26.27
N GLN A 414 15.25 33.71 -25.69
CA GLN A 414 14.04 33.26 -26.35
C GLN A 414 13.74 34.12 -27.59
N PRO A 415 13.03 33.58 -28.61
CA PRO A 415 12.72 34.37 -29.80
C PRO A 415 11.85 35.60 -29.50
N GLY A 416 12.15 36.70 -30.18
CA GLY A 416 11.37 37.94 -30.11
C GLY A 416 12.21 39.20 -30.30
N ASN A 417 11.62 40.35 -29.97
CA ASN A 417 12.25 41.65 -30.18
C ASN A 417 12.96 42.12 -28.90
N TYR A 418 14.15 42.68 -29.08
CA TYR A 418 15.01 43.13 -28.01
C TYR A 418 15.59 44.51 -28.31
N LYS A 419 16.05 45.17 -27.26
CA LYS A 419 16.99 46.29 -27.37
C LYS A 419 18.10 46.14 -26.36
N ILE A 420 19.28 46.60 -26.73
CA ILE A 420 20.41 46.79 -25.83
C ILE A 420 20.62 48.28 -25.61
N VAL A 421 20.80 48.68 -24.36
CA VAL A 421 21.10 50.05 -23.95
C VAL A 421 22.44 50.03 -23.24
N TYR A 422 23.43 50.75 -23.75
CA TYR A 422 24.81 50.65 -23.28
C TYR A 422 25.57 51.97 -23.41
N ARG A 423 26.70 52.09 -22.68
CA ARG A 423 27.69 53.16 -22.86
C ARG A 423 29.09 52.63 -22.56
N GLU A 424 30.12 53.34 -23.03
CA GLU A 424 31.50 53.02 -22.69
C GLU A 424 31.74 53.33 -21.20
N LYS A 425 32.46 52.46 -20.49
CA LYS A 425 32.61 52.52 -19.03
C LYS A 425 33.31 53.80 -18.56
N ASP A 426 34.25 54.30 -19.35
CA ASP A 426 35.02 55.53 -19.13
C ASP A 426 34.17 56.81 -19.25
N GLN A 427 33.10 56.80 -20.05
CA GLN A 427 32.21 57.95 -20.23
C GLN A 427 31.49 58.34 -18.93
N LYS A 428 31.51 59.63 -18.59
CA LYS A 428 30.95 60.15 -17.32
C LYS A 428 29.61 60.89 -17.46
N SER A 429 28.97 60.81 -18.62
CA SER A 429 27.64 61.40 -18.87
C SER A 429 26.69 60.36 -19.45
N SER A 430 25.43 60.38 -19.00
CA SER A 430 24.34 59.57 -19.58
C SER A 430 23.97 59.97 -20.99
N ALA A 431 24.38 61.17 -21.45
CA ALA A 431 24.16 61.61 -22.83
C ALA A 431 24.87 60.73 -23.86
N TYR A 432 25.89 59.95 -23.45
CA TYR A 432 26.60 59.02 -24.33
C TYR A 432 25.93 57.64 -24.43
N THR A 433 24.76 57.46 -23.83
CA THR A 433 24.00 56.21 -23.94
C THR A 433 23.62 55.96 -25.40
N LYS A 434 23.93 54.76 -25.87
CA LYS A 434 23.54 54.23 -27.17
C LYS A 434 22.45 53.18 -26.97
N GLU A 435 21.56 53.08 -27.94
CA GLU A 435 20.59 51.99 -28.01
C GLU A 435 20.63 51.29 -29.37
N LYS A 436 20.38 49.99 -29.38
CA LYS A 436 20.26 49.20 -30.61
C LYS A 436 19.15 48.17 -30.46
N LYS A 437 18.18 48.21 -31.36
CA LYS A 437 17.09 47.23 -31.44
C LYS A 437 17.52 46.05 -32.31
N PHE A 438 17.10 44.85 -31.94
CA PHE A 438 17.39 43.62 -32.68
C PHE A 438 16.33 42.56 -32.44
N ARG A 439 16.34 41.51 -33.26
CA ARG A 439 15.41 40.38 -33.16
C ARG A 439 16.18 39.08 -33.01
N ILE A 440 15.75 38.25 -32.08
CA ILE A 440 16.25 36.89 -31.91
C ILE A 440 15.27 35.91 -32.56
N ASP A 441 15.81 35.06 -33.43
CA ASP A 441 15.09 33.94 -34.04
C ASP A 441 15.55 32.63 -33.40
N SER A 442 14.64 31.65 -33.36
CA SER A 442 14.91 30.33 -32.79
C SER A 442 16.05 29.60 -33.53
N ASN A 443 16.97 28.99 -32.77
CA ASN A 443 18.14 28.25 -33.30
C ASN A 443 19.08 29.05 -34.24
N LYS A 444 18.99 30.38 -34.27
CA LYS A 444 19.93 31.23 -35.03
C LYS A 444 20.88 31.96 -34.10
N THR A 445 22.05 32.30 -34.63
CA THR A 445 23.01 33.20 -33.98
C THR A 445 22.91 34.59 -34.60
N LEU A 446 22.76 35.61 -33.75
CA LEU A 446 22.85 37.01 -34.11
C LEU A 446 24.11 37.60 -33.48
N LEU A 447 24.97 38.21 -34.29
CA LEU A 447 26.15 38.97 -33.84
C LEU A 447 25.89 40.47 -34.03
N LEU A 448 26.09 41.27 -32.97
CA LEU A 448 26.06 42.73 -33.04
C LEU A 448 27.40 43.34 -32.64
N ASN A 449 27.95 44.18 -33.50
CA ASN A 449 29.02 45.09 -33.12
C ASN A 449 28.38 46.35 -32.49
N LEU A 450 28.80 46.70 -31.27
CA LEU A 450 28.26 47.76 -30.43
C LEU A 450 29.30 48.89 -30.22
#